data_AF-A0A3C1BIN6-F1
#
_entry.id   AF-A0A3C1BIN6-F1
#
_cell.length_a   1.000
_cell.length_b   1.000
_cell.length_c   1.000
_cell.angle_alpha   90.00
_cell.angle_beta   90.00
_cell.angle_gamma   90.00
#
_symmetry.space_group_name_H-M   'P 1'
#
loop_
_entity.id
_entity.type
_entity.pdbx_description
1 polymer ?
#
loop_
_entity_poly.entity_id
_entity_poly.type
_entity_poly.pdbx_seq_one_letter_code
_entity_poly.pdbx_strand_id
1 'polypeptide(L)'
;MIDEKEPQRDALGNIIFPAFDYDIKTNRWWELTYVFQHYSEELKTHIPYFGIERHDEESLSKARNAADFMEVNLHIMPESMYFRDFFIYHLNLQLSCLVKFFKEVFNDKSAVGGYGPANKYYRLILPKTLYFEIMVFINEHQLLLFKDLILEVIATAQQIYTEDIHYYDNEQFRKKIKNIKKEVSILETIISRTSRERFDRTEKQLPELSQINFIFQDGSRQIKDPILTSVFVDEFKDHLENLPLKDWHLELERYGRIYDEDEEKLNFKEDLSIALYNFLTQTGFYKLKGSPRPNDLMHMIEQIMSFALIPIGKPGEISQVKIKHIRNYLKRNQLKEKITSLKVDVNKEILYKYFDKDFIDLPVGENKKANILSIAGYLVVRFKMHEMANEIAHIVQCLNDSVWLMMDQLSSGLIGREYEFPQFLDYKLFVQKMRAGQRIDSASFKIEGVENELSITNRFPLYIIENALKEYIHNHKEEVENDIVKGKITRTLNENSYGFGYGKRFHLPEERFVVQFVKSFYNYLLHELPPPPKEYRPSEKYYTIIAVVLLQTHFFRGNPTEEANAVEQVKTWHIL
;
A
#
# COMPACT_ATOMS: atom_id res chain seq x y z
N MET A 1 -22.68 21.61 18.89
CA MET A 1 -22.05 22.58 17.97
C MET A 1 -20.72 22.93 18.61
N ILE A 2 -19.66 22.25 18.15
CA ILE A 2 -18.29 22.50 18.60
C ILE A 2 -17.79 23.62 17.70
N ASP A 3 -17.41 24.76 18.27
CA ASP A 3 -16.81 25.87 17.54
C ASP A 3 -15.50 25.39 16.89
N GLU A 4 -15.58 25.09 15.59
CA GLU A 4 -14.42 24.90 14.73
C GLU A 4 -13.70 26.24 14.62
N LYS A 5 -12.57 26.39 15.33
CA LYS A 5 -11.69 27.54 15.14
C LYS A 5 -11.14 27.51 13.72
N GLU A 6 -11.46 28.53 12.94
CA GLU A 6 -10.91 28.73 11.60
C GLU A 6 -9.36 28.78 11.63
N PRO A 7 -8.68 28.16 10.65
CA PRO A 7 -7.23 28.14 10.57
C PRO A 7 -6.66 29.56 10.36
N GLN A 8 -5.67 29.95 11.19
CA GLN A 8 -4.95 31.21 11.00
C GLN A 8 -4.04 31.14 9.78
N ARG A 9 -4.06 32.22 8.98
CA ARG A 9 -3.26 32.39 7.78
C ARG A 9 -2.12 33.37 8.01
N ASP A 10 -0.98 33.15 7.37
CA ASP A 10 0.12 34.11 7.36
C ASP A 10 -0.18 35.31 6.45
N ALA A 11 0.75 36.27 6.41
CA ALA A 11 0.64 37.48 5.59
C ALA A 11 0.66 37.20 4.06
N LEU A 12 0.91 35.96 3.64
CA LEU A 12 0.87 35.50 2.26
C LEU A 12 -0.39 34.66 1.96
N GLY A 13 -1.28 34.49 2.94
CA GLY A 13 -2.52 33.73 2.79
C GLY A 13 -2.36 32.22 2.98
N ASN A 14 -1.18 31.73 3.40
CA ASN A 14 -0.96 30.33 3.67
C ASN A 14 -1.57 29.96 5.02
N ILE A 15 -2.25 28.81 5.09
CA ILE A 15 -2.66 28.23 6.36
C ILE A 15 -1.39 27.85 7.12
N ILE A 16 -1.18 28.45 8.30
CA ILE A 16 -0.09 28.09 9.19
C ILE A 16 -0.51 26.81 9.89
N PHE A 17 0.06 25.68 9.49
CA PHE A 17 -0.01 24.47 10.31
C PHE A 17 0.99 24.63 11.46
N PRO A 18 0.59 24.49 12.73
CA PRO A 18 1.54 24.47 13.82
C PRO A 18 2.56 23.36 13.55
N ALA A 19 3.83 23.61 13.88
CA ALA A 19 4.82 22.55 13.92
C ALA A 19 4.30 21.48 14.87
N PHE A 20 3.91 20.33 14.31
CA PHE A 20 3.48 19.19 15.11
C PHE A 20 4.75 18.61 15.72
N ASP A 21 4.90 18.74 17.02
CA ASP A 21 5.86 17.96 17.79
C ASP A 21 5.32 16.53 17.81
N TYR A 22 5.54 15.80 16.71
CA TYR A 22 5.08 14.42 16.58
C TYR A 22 5.94 13.58 17.52
N ASP A 23 5.40 13.27 18.69
CA ASP A 23 6.07 12.40 19.66
C ASP A 23 6.11 10.97 19.11
N ILE A 24 7.17 10.69 18.35
CA ILE A 24 7.45 9.37 17.77
C ILE A 24 7.43 8.29 18.86
N LYS A 25 7.83 8.59 20.09
CA LYS A 25 7.87 7.59 21.17
C LYS A 25 6.46 7.23 21.62
N THR A 26 5.62 8.23 21.86
CA THR A 26 4.22 8.01 22.23
C THR A 26 3.45 7.35 21.09
N ASN A 27 3.68 7.75 19.84
CA ASN A 27 3.05 7.10 18.69
C ASN A 27 3.47 5.64 18.54
N ARG A 28 4.77 5.33 18.60
CA ARG A 28 5.25 3.94 18.61
C ARG A 28 4.70 3.14 19.79
N TRP A 29 4.54 3.76 20.96
CA TRP A 29 3.97 3.10 22.12
C TRP A 29 2.53 2.65 21.84
N TRP A 30 1.71 3.53 21.27
CA TRP A 30 0.31 3.22 20.91
C TRP A 30 0.20 2.25 19.73
N GLU A 31 1.07 2.35 18.72
CA GLU A 31 1.12 1.41 17.60
C GLU A 31 1.36 -0.03 18.04
N LEU A 32 2.20 -0.22 19.07
CA LEU A 32 2.55 -1.54 19.61
C LEU A 32 1.65 -1.99 20.78
N THR A 33 0.61 -1.21 21.11
CA THR A 33 -0.31 -1.49 22.21
C THR A 33 -1.73 -1.76 21.69
N TYR A 34 -2.32 -2.87 22.13
CA TYR A 34 -3.73 -3.17 21.86
C TYR A 34 -4.57 -3.05 23.14
N VAL A 35 -5.68 -2.33 23.05
CA VAL A 35 -6.69 -2.26 24.12
C VAL A 35 -7.83 -3.19 23.74
N PHE A 36 -8.10 -4.19 24.59
CA PHE A 36 -9.22 -5.10 24.39
C PHE A 36 -10.54 -4.35 24.40
N GLN A 37 -11.50 -4.86 23.65
CA GLN A 37 -12.82 -4.28 23.52
C GLN A 37 -13.89 -5.20 24.16
N HIS A 38 -15.08 -4.66 24.37
CA HIS A 38 -16.30 -5.43 24.64
C HIS A 38 -17.44 -4.95 23.72
N TYR A 39 -18.45 -5.79 23.52
CA TYR A 39 -19.66 -5.36 22.81
C TYR A 39 -20.56 -4.56 23.76
N SER A 40 -21.03 -3.40 23.31
CA SER A 40 -22.04 -2.59 24.01
C SER A 40 -23.40 -2.82 23.35
N GLU A 41 -24.33 -3.47 24.06
CA GLU A 41 -25.70 -3.69 23.58
C GLU A 41 -26.46 -2.36 23.36
N GLU A 42 -26.16 -1.35 24.18
CA GLU A 42 -26.78 -0.02 24.09
C GLU A 42 -26.38 0.69 22.79
N LEU A 43 -25.08 0.70 22.47
CA LEU A 43 -24.55 1.37 21.28
C LEU A 43 -24.52 0.45 20.05
N LYS A 44 -24.81 -0.84 20.22
CA LYS A 44 -24.72 -1.90 19.21
C LYS A 44 -23.37 -1.93 18.49
N THR A 45 -22.29 -1.60 19.20
CA THR A 45 -20.93 -1.57 18.67
C THR A 45 -19.92 -2.08 19.70
N HIS A 46 -18.73 -2.41 19.24
CA HIS A 46 -17.60 -2.71 20.10
C HIS A 46 -16.97 -1.41 20.63
N ILE A 47 -16.65 -1.38 21.92
CA ILE A 47 -15.99 -0.25 22.58
C ILE A 47 -14.78 -0.73 23.40
N PRO A 48 -13.69 0.05 23.49
CA PRO A 48 -12.53 -0.29 24.31
C PRO A 48 -12.90 -0.44 25.79
N TYR A 49 -12.33 -1.44 26.46
CA TYR A 49 -12.37 -1.49 27.91
C TYR A 49 -11.77 -0.23 28.51
N PHE A 50 -12.35 0.17 29.65
CA PHE A 50 -11.96 1.39 30.39
C PHE A 50 -12.14 2.71 29.62
N GLY A 51 -12.78 2.69 28.44
CA GLY A 51 -12.97 3.90 27.62
C GLY A 51 -11.68 4.53 27.15
N ILE A 52 -10.61 3.73 26.97
CA ILE A 52 -9.31 4.23 26.53
C ILE A 52 -9.37 4.51 25.03
N GLU A 53 -9.19 5.78 24.67
CA GLU A 53 -8.98 6.20 23.29
C GLU A 53 -7.47 6.27 22.99
N ARG A 54 -7.08 5.96 21.75
CA ARG A 54 -5.66 6.04 21.35
C ARG A 54 -5.17 7.48 21.51
N HIS A 55 -3.95 7.63 22.02
CA HIS A 55 -3.31 8.92 22.28
C HIS A 55 -3.97 9.78 23.38
N ASP A 56 -4.88 9.22 24.19
CA ASP A 56 -5.43 9.90 25.36
C ASP A 56 -4.74 9.41 26.65
N GLU A 57 -3.71 10.14 27.10
CA GLU A 57 -2.98 9.85 28.34
C GLU A 57 -3.84 10.02 29.61
N GLU A 58 -4.86 10.89 29.57
CA GLU A 58 -5.74 11.11 30.71
C GLU A 58 -6.66 9.90 30.91
N SER A 59 -7.24 9.37 29.83
CA SER A 59 -8.02 8.12 29.87
C SER A 59 -7.18 6.95 30.36
N LEU A 60 -5.94 6.80 29.88
CA LEU A 60 -5.03 5.74 30.31
C LEU A 60 -4.67 5.86 31.80
N SER A 61 -4.39 7.08 32.27
CA SER A 61 -4.07 7.35 33.66
C SER A 61 -5.26 7.07 34.59
N LYS A 62 -6.48 7.42 34.18
CA LYS A 62 -7.71 7.05 34.89
C LYS A 62 -7.93 5.54 34.90
N ALA A 63 -7.76 4.88 33.76
CA ALA A 63 -7.92 3.45 33.62
C ALA A 63 -6.97 2.65 34.53
N ARG A 64 -5.72 3.09 34.69
CA ARG A 64 -4.74 2.48 35.60
C ARG A 64 -5.18 2.42 37.07
N ASN A 65 -6.10 3.30 37.48
CA ASN A 65 -6.66 3.30 38.83
C ASN A 65 -7.86 2.35 38.98
N ALA A 66 -8.38 1.78 37.89
CA ALA A 66 -9.47 0.82 37.95
C ALA A 66 -9.01 -0.50 38.57
N ALA A 67 -9.80 -1.07 39.48
CA ALA A 67 -9.43 -2.26 40.23
C ALA A 67 -9.16 -3.49 39.32
N ASP A 68 -9.88 -3.59 38.20
CA ASP A 68 -9.79 -4.69 37.23
C ASP A 68 -8.82 -4.37 36.07
N PHE A 69 -8.03 -3.29 36.12
CA PHE A 69 -7.09 -2.94 35.04
C PHE A 69 -5.86 -3.85 35.03
N MET A 70 -5.49 -4.37 33.85
CA MET A 70 -4.27 -5.14 33.62
C MET A 70 -3.52 -4.63 32.39
N GLU A 71 -2.23 -4.35 32.55
CA GLU A 71 -1.29 -4.10 31.46
C GLU A 71 -0.34 -5.31 31.34
N VAL A 72 -0.32 -5.97 30.18
CA VAL A 72 0.46 -7.18 29.92
C VAL A 72 1.47 -6.87 28.83
N ASN A 73 2.76 -6.95 29.15
CA ASN A 73 3.82 -6.85 28.16
C ASN A 73 4.08 -8.24 27.55
N LEU A 74 4.15 -8.31 26.23
CA LEU A 74 4.43 -9.52 25.45
C LEU A 74 5.88 -9.51 24.97
N HIS A 75 6.45 -10.70 24.75
CA HIS A 75 7.76 -10.86 24.13
C HIS A 75 8.90 -10.12 24.88
N ILE A 76 8.79 -10.02 26.21
CA ILE A 76 9.77 -9.32 27.05
C ILE A 76 11.08 -10.11 27.11
N MET A 77 12.17 -9.51 26.64
CA MET A 77 13.50 -10.11 26.76
C MET A 77 13.91 -10.17 28.24
N PRO A 78 14.39 -11.33 28.74
CA PRO A 78 14.87 -11.42 30.11
C PRO A 78 16.09 -10.53 30.31
N GLU A 79 16.21 -9.92 31.48
CA GLU A 79 17.35 -9.07 31.84
C GLU A 79 18.67 -9.86 31.92
N SER A 80 18.58 -11.16 32.20
CA SER A 80 19.74 -12.04 32.32
C SER A 80 20.25 -12.49 30.95
N MET A 81 21.53 -12.21 30.69
CA MET A 81 22.24 -12.66 29.47
C MET A 81 22.28 -14.19 29.32
N TYR A 82 22.20 -14.96 30.42
CA TYR A 82 22.26 -16.43 30.40
C TYR A 82 21.10 -17.09 29.66
N PHE A 83 19.94 -16.42 29.58
CA PHE A 83 18.75 -16.95 28.91
C PHE A 83 18.48 -16.30 27.56
N ARG A 84 19.38 -15.42 27.10
CA ARG A 84 19.19 -14.62 25.89
C ARG A 84 19.03 -15.48 24.64
N ASP A 85 19.89 -16.47 24.42
CA ASP A 85 19.85 -17.30 23.21
C ASP A 85 18.61 -18.19 23.16
N PHE A 86 18.23 -18.77 24.30
CA PHE A 86 16.96 -19.50 24.44
C PHE A 86 15.77 -18.61 24.15
N PHE A 87 15.78 -17.38 24.66
CA PHE A 87 14.71 -16.41 24.44
C PHE A 87 14.62 -15.96 22.98
N ILE A 88 15.76 -15.67 22.33
CA ILE A 88 15.81 -15.33 20.91
C ILE A 88 15.26 -16.48 20.07
N TYR A 89 15.67 -17.72 20.37
CA TYR A 89 15.12 -18.91 19.71
C TYR A 89 13.60 -19.01 19.89
N HIS A 90 13.11 -18.81 21.12
CA HIS A 90 11.69 -18.85 21.44
C HIS A 90 10.89 -17.75 20.73
N LEU A 91 11.40 -16.52 20.71
CA LEU A 91 10.79 -15.39 20.01
C LEU A 91 10.70 -15.68 18.51
N ASN A 92 11.79 -16.18 17.91
CA ASN A 92 11.82 -16.56 16.50
C ASN A 92 10.88 -17.74 16.20
N LEU A 93 10.71 -18.69 17.13
CA LEU A 93 9.74 -19.78 16.99
C LEU A 93 8.30 -19.25 16.97
N GLN A 94 7.95 -18.33 17.87
CA GLN A 94 6.62 -17.71 17.91
C GLN A 94 6.34 -16.89 16.64
N LEU A 95 7.30 -16.06 16.21
CA LEU A 95 7.20 -15.30 14.98
C LEU A 95 7.08 -16.22 13.75
N SER A 96 7.85 -17.30 13.71
CA SER A 96 7.74 -18.31 12.65
C SER A 96 6.36 -18.96 12.61
N CYS A 97 5.76 -19.24 13.77
CA CYS A 97 4.38 -19.75 13.84
C CYS A 97 3.35 -18.70 13.39
N LEU A 98 3.50 -17.44 13.80
CA LEU A 98 2.65 -16.34 13.35
C LEU A 98 2.64 -16.26 11.82
N VAL A 99 3.83 -16.25 11.21
CA VAL A 99 3.99 -16.20 9.74
C VAL A 99 3.46 -17.45 9.08
N LYS A 100 3.80 -18.64 9.60
CA LYS A 100 3.44 -19.91 8.96
C LYS A 100 1.93 -20.15 8.94
N PHE A 101 1.22 -19.79 10.02
CA PHE A 101 -0.17 -20.16 10.19
C PHE A 101 -1.17 -19.02 10.01
N PHE A 102 -0.77 -17.77 10.29
CA PHE A 102 -1.71 -16.65 10.38
C PHE A 102 -1.48 -15.54 9.33
N LYS A 103 -0.39 -15.55 8.57
CA LYS A 103 -0.09 -14.50 7.56
C LYS A 103 -1.25 -14.22 6.59
N GLU A 104 -1.96 -15.28 6.17
CA GLU A 104 -3.05 -15.19 5.19
C GLU A 104 -4.33 -14.61 5.81
N VAL A 105 -4.51 -14.81 7.13
CA VAL A 105 -5.69 -14.35 7.88
C VAL A 105 -5.51 -12.91 8.37
N PHE A 106 -4.28 -12.54 8.76
CA PHE A 106 -3.98 -11.23 9.32
C PHE A 106 -3.56 -10.19 8.28
N ASN A 107 -3.57 -10.55 7.00
CA ASN A 107 -3.15 -9.68 5.90
C ASN A 107 -1.81 -9.01 6.18
N ASP A 108 -0.82 -9.80 6.62
CA ASP A 108 0.49 -9.26 6.98
C ASP A 108 1.14 -8.62 5.74
N LYS A 109 1.11 -7.28 5.70
CA LYS A 109 1.65 -6.48 4.60
C LYS A 109 3.15 -6.68 4.43
N SER A 110 3.86 -7.23 5.42
CA SER A 110 5.27 -7.59 5.26
C SER A 110 5.46 -8.70 4.21
N ALA A 111 4.51 -9.64 4.12
CA ALA A 111 4.52 -10.71 3.12
C ALA A 111 4.23 -10.21 1.69
N VAL A 112 3.47 -9.10 1.56
CA VAL A 112 3.11 -8.48 0.27
C VAL A 112 4.13 -7.40 -0.15
N GLY A 113 4.67 -6.66 0.81
CA GLY A 113 5.62 -5.55 0.62
C GLY A 113 7.09 -5.95 0.68
N GLY A 114 7.41 -7.19 1.08
CA GLY A 114 8.78 -7.69 1.18
C GLY A 114 9.56 -7.16 2.40
N TYR A 115 8.87 -6.74 3.45
CA TYR A 115 9.48 -6.45 4.75
C TYR A 115 9.70 -7.76 5.54
N GLY A 116 10.62 -7.75 6.50
CA GLY A 116 10.73 -8.85 7.45
C GLY A 116 9.46 -8.95 8.31
N PRO A 117 8.95 -10.16 8.60
CA PRO A 117 7.82 -10.32 9.50
C PRO A 117 8.18 -9.83 10.89
N ALA A 118 7.22 -9.20 11.58
CA ALA A 118 7.39 -8.70 12.94
C ALA A 118 6.13 -8.97 13.77
N ASN A 119 6.29 -9.11 15.08
CA ASN A 119 5.15 -9.15 15.99
C ASN A 119 4.45 -7.78 15.96
N LYS A 120 3.12 -7.78 15.92
CA LYS A 120 2.28 -6.60 15.83
C LYS A 120 2.13 -5.90 17.17
N TYR A 121 1.96 -6.68 18.25
CA TYR A 121 1.73 -6.15 19.59
C TYR A 121 2.78 -6.61 20.58
N TYR A 122 3.25 -5.66 21.38
CA TYR A 122 4.16 -5.91 22.51
C TYR A 122 3.51 -5.57 23.85
N ARG A 123 2.30 -4.99 23.84
CA ARG A 123 1.54 -4.64 25.03
C ARG A 123 0.05 -4.83 24.80
N LEU A 124 -0.62 -5.39 25.80
CA LEU A 124 -2.07 -5.55 25.84
C LEU A 124 -2.63 -4.86 27.09
N ILE A 125 -3.79 -4.22 26.93
CA ILE A 125 -4.58 -3.67 28.03
C ILE A 125 -5.93 -4.38 28.04
N LEU A 126 -6.27 -5.01 29.16
CA LEU A 126 -7.49 -5.81 29.30
C LEU A 126 -7.91 -5.93 30.78
N PRO A 127 -9.16 -6.37 31.07
CA PRO A 127 -9.58 -6.72 32.42
C PRO A 127 -8.74 -7.85 33.03
N LYS A 128 -8.44 -7.80 34.34
CA LYS A 128 -7.72 -8.89 35.03
C LYS A 128 -8.51 -10.17 34.97
N THR A 129 -9.84 -10.08 35.14
CA THR A 129 -10.77 -11.19 34.98
C THR A 129 -10.57 -11.92 33.64
N LEU A 130 -10.63 -11.19 32.52
CA LEU A 130 -10.41 -11.74 31.19
C LEU A 130 -8.99 -12.31 31.00
N TYR A 131 -7.97 -11.61 31.49
CA TYR A 131 -6.59 -12.13 31.44
C TYR A 131 -6.46 -13.47 32.16
N PHE A 132 -7.02 -13.59 33.37
CA PHE A 132 -6.96 -14.82 34.13
C PHE A 132 -7.74 -15.96 33.46
N GLU A 133 -8.89 -15.68 32.84
CA GLU A 133 -9.63 -16.67 32.05
C GLU A 133 -8.78 -17.22 30.90
N ILE A 134 -8.11 -16.34 30.15
CA ILE A 134 -7.20 -16.74 29.06
C ILE A 134 -6.01 -17.56 29.62
N MET A 135 -5.46 -17.17 30.77
CA MET A 135 -4.35 -17.90 31.39
C MET A 135 -4.75 -19.27 31.92
N VAL A 136 -5.95 -19.42 32.48
CA VAL A 136 -6.50 -20.72 32.88
C VAL A 136 -6.63 -21.61 31.65
N PHE A 137 -7.22 -21.10 30.56
CA PHE A 137 -7.29 -21.80 29.28
C PHE A 137 -5.90 -22.26 28.77
N ILE A 138 -4.90 -21.36 28.76
CA ILE A 138 -3.54 -21.68 28.33
C ILE A 138 -2.92 -22.80 29.19
N ASN A 139 -3.14 -22.76 30.50
CA ASN A 139 -2.61 -23.77 31.42
C ASN A 139 -3.31 -25.12 31.27
N GLU A 140 -4.64 -25.13 31.20
CA GLU A 140 -5.45 -26.35 31.04
C GLU A 140 -5.08 -27.12 29.77
N HIS A 141 -4.73 -26.39 28.70
CA HIS A 141 -4.34 -26.97 27.42
C HIS A 141 -2.82 -27.08 27.21
N GLN A 142 -2.00 -26.80 28.22
CA GLN A 142 -0.53 -26.90 28.18
C GLN A 142 0.11 -26.05 27.07
N LEU A 143 -0.44 -24.86 26.80
CA LEU A 143 -0.02 -23.96 25.73
C LEU A 143 0.97 -22.88 26.17
N LEU A 144 1.58 -23.01 27.35
CA LEU A 144 2.41 -21.96 27.97
C LEU A 144 3.58 -21.51 27.09
N LEU A 145 4.16 -22.41 26.28
CA LEU A 145 5.24 -22.09 25.33
C LEU A 145 4.83 -21.05 24.28
N PHE A 146 3.54 -20.89 24.00
CA PHE A 146 3.01 -19.95 23.02
C PHE A 146 2.08 -18.92 23.66
N LYS A 147 2.21 -18.69 24.97
CA LYS A 147 1.34 -17.75 25.72
C LYS A 147 1.28 -16.38 25.05
N ASP A 148 2.43 -15.81 24.71
CA ASP A 148 2.51 -14.47 24.13
C ASP A 148 1.93 -14.45 22.71
N LEU A 149 2.23 -15.47 21.89
CA LEU A 149 1.63 -15.63 20.56
C LEU A 149 0.10 -15.79 20.62
N ILE A 150 -0.44 -16.58 21.55
CA ILE A 150 -1.89 -16.77 21.69
C ILE A 150 -2.57 -15.45 22.06
N LEU A 151 -2.00 -14.71 23.01
CA LEU A 151 -2.48 -13.39 23.40
C LEU A 151 -2.43 -12.41 22.23
N GLU A 152 -1.36 -12.41 21.45
CA GLU A 152 -1.21 -11.58 20.24
C GLU A 152 -2.19 -11.98 19.13
N VAL A 153 -2.43 -13.29 18.92
CA VAL A 153 -3.41 -13.82 17.97
C VAL A 153 -4.82 -13.39 18.35
N ILE A 154 -5.19 -13.48 19.64
CA ILE A 154 -6.49 -13.02 20.14
C ILE A 154 -6.65 -11.52 19.92
N ALA A 155 -5.65 -10.72 20.29
CA ALA A 155 -5.66 -9.27 20.13
C ALA A 155 -5.80 -8.85 18.66
N THR A 156 -4.99 -9.47 17.78
CA THR A 156 -4.99 -9.19 16.35
C THR A 156 -6.30 -9.61 15.70
N ALA A 157 -6.82 -10.79 16.04
CA ALA A 157 -8.09 -11.27 15.52
C ALA A 157 -9.26 -10.41 16.00
N GLN A 158 -9.24 -9.96 17.25
CA GLN A 158 -10.25 -9.03 17.78
C GLN A 158 -10.21 -7.71 17.03
N GLN A 159 -9.03 -7.10 16.84
CA GLN A 159 -8.90 -5.84 16.11
C GLN A 159 -9.45 -5.95 14.69
N ILE A 160 -9.00 -6.96 13.94
CA ILE A 160 -9.44 -7.17 12.55
C ILE A 160 -10.95 -7.38 12.54
N TYR A 161 -11.49 -8.18 13.47
CA TYR A 161 -12.91 -8.41 13.50
C TYR A 161 -13.71 -7.12 13.77
N THR A 162 -13.32 -6.33 14.77
CA THR A 162 -14.06 -5.14 15.18
C THR A 162 -13.92 -3.98 14.18
N GLU A 163 -12.73 -3.78 13.62
CA GLU A 163 -12.46 -2.69 12.68
C GLU A 163 -12.85 -3.04 11.24
N ASP A 164 -12.55 -4.26 10.78
CA ASP A 164 -12.60 -4.60 9.36
C ASP A 164 -13.72 -5.58 8.97
N ILE A 165 -14.24 -6.40 9.88
CA ILE A 165 -15.16 -7.52 9.52
C ILE A 165 -16.59 -7.31 10.03
N HIS A 166 -16.77 -6.80 11.25
CA HIS A 166 -18.08 -6.74 11.93
C HIS A 166 -19.15 -6.07 11.07
N TYR A 167 -18.79 -4.99 10.38
CA TYR A 167 -19.67 -4.27 9.46
C TYR A 167 -20.16 -5.15 8.29
N TYR A 168 -19.27 -5.91 7.67
CA TYR A 168 -19.56 -6.75 6.49
C TYR A 168 -20.26 -8.06 6.84
N ASP A 169 -20.17 -8.50 8.10
CA ASP A 169 -20.83 -9.72 8.57
C ASP A 169 -22.37 -9.63 8.52
N ASN A 170 -22.91 -8.41 8.44
CA ASN A 170 -24.34 -8.13 8.31
C ASN A 170 -24.93 -8.61 6.97
N GLU A 171 -26.10 -9.26 7.03
CA GLU A 171 -26.79 -9.84 5.88
C GLU A 171 -27.07 -8.83 4.75
N GLN A 172 -27.35 -7.57 5.07
CA GLN A 172 -27.58 -6.53 4.06
C GLN A 172 -26.33 -6.26 3.21
N PHE A 173 -25.16 -6.19 3.84
CA PHE A 173 -23.90 -5.97 3.12
C PHE A 173 -23.45 -7.23 2.36
N ARG A 174 -23.65 -8.42 2.93
CA ARG A 174 -23.46 -9.69 2.23
C ARG A 174 -24.27 -9.76 0.93
N LYS A 175 -25.51 -9.22 0.92
CA LYS A 175 -26.33 -9.13 -0.30
C LYS A 175 -25.74 -8.14 -1.32
N LYS A 176 -25.27 -6.97 -0.86
CA LYS A 176 -24.62 -5.98 -1.73
C LYS A 176 -23.37 -6.55 -2.42
N ILE A 177 -22.46 -7.15 -1.65
CA ILE A 177 -21.23 -7.78 -2.17
C ILE A 177 -21.55 -8.81 -3.27
N LYS A 178 -22.54 -9.67 -3.04
CA LYS A 178 -22.94 -10.71 -4.02
C LYS A 178 -23.60 -10.15 -5.28
N ASN A 179 -24.28 -9.01 -5.18
CA ASN A 179 -25.06 -8.44 -6.28
C ASN A 179 -24.28 -7.46 -7.14
N ILE A 180 -23.17 -6.89 -6.65
CA ILE A 180 -22.47 -5.80 -7.35
C ILE A 180 -22.05 -6.17 -8.79
N LYS A 181 -21.53 -7.38 -9.03
CA LYS A 181 -21.13 -7.83 -10.37
C LYS A 181 -22.32 -7.85 -11.33
N LYS A 182 -23.51 -8.21 -10.84
CA LYS A 182 -24.76 -8.17 -11.60
C LYS A 182 -25.22 -6.73 -11.85
N GLU A 183 -25.14 -5.87 -10.84
CA GLU A 183 -25.52 -4.45 -10.96
C GLU A 183 -24.61 -3.71 -11.97
N VAL A 184 -23.31 -3.97 -11.93
CA VAL A 184 -22.30 -3.46 -12.87
C VAL A 184 -22.62 -3.90 -14.30
N SER A 185 -22.92 -5.19 -14.52
CA SER A 185 -23.30 -5.70 -15.85
C SER A 185 -24.60 -5.08 -16.39
N ILE A 186 -25.58 -4.82 -15.52
CA ILE A 186 -26.81 -4.10 -15.89
C ILE A 186 -26.46 -2.67 -16.31
N LEU A 187 -25.64 -1.96 -15.53
CA LEU A 187 -25.25 -0.59 -15.83
C LEU A 187 -24.48 -0.50 -17.16
N GLU A 188 -23.53 -1.41 -17.39
CA GLU A 188 -22.77 -1.50 -18.63
C GLU A 188 -23.67 -1.68 -19.85
N THR A 189 -24.66 -2.58 -19.74
CA THR A 189 -25.67 -2.82 -20.79
C THR A 189 -26.46 -1.55 -21.09
N ILE A 190 -26.85 -0.81 -20.06
CA ILE A 190 -27.62 0.43 -20.21
C ILE A 190 -26.78 1.51 -20.88
N ILE A 191 -25.57 1.76 -20.39
CA ILE A 191 -24.66 2.79 -20.92
C ILE A 191 -24.31 2.49 -22.38
N SER A 192 -24.03 1.23 -22.70
CA SER A 192 -23.69 0.80 -24.07
C SER A 192 -24.83 1.00 -25.05
N ARG A 193 -26.09 0.76 -24.63
CA ARG A 193 -27.30 0.95 -25.45
C ARG A 193 -27.65 2.41 -25.68
N THR A 194 -27.33 3.28 -24.72
CA THR A 194 -27.51 4.73 -24.87
C THR A 194 -26.39 5.35 -25.70
N SER A 195 -25.29 4.62 -25.93
CA SER A 195 -24.18 5.08 -26.77
C SER A 195 -24.41 4.77 -28.25
N ARG A 196 -24.62 5.81 -29.07
CA ARG A 196 -23.92 5.95 -30.36
C ARG A 196 -24.11 7.34 -30.99
N GLU A 197 -22.97 7.85 -31.47
CA GLU A 197 -22.77 8.77 -32.58
C GLU A 197 -23.83 9.84 -32.79
N ARG A 198 -23.54 11.05 -32.27
CA ARG A 198 -24.17 12.34 -32.64
C ARG A 198 -25.63 12.21 -33.06
N PHE A 199 -26.54 12.24 -32.08
CA PHE A 199 -27.96 12.64 -32.21
C PHE A 199 -28.42 12.84 -33.66
N ASP A 200 -28.66 11.76 -34.39
CA ASP A 200 -29.33 11.88 -35.66
C ASP A 200 -30.82 12.06 -35.32
N ARG A 201 -31.33 13.28 -35.48
CA ARG A 201 -32.72 13.66 -35.16
C ARG A 201 -33.76 12.84 -35.95
N THR A 202 -33.33 11.91 -36.78
CA THR A 202 -34.13 11.06 -37.65
C THR A 202 -34.40 9.66 -37.10
N GLU A 203 -33.73 9.21 -36.03
CA GLU A 203 -33.99 7.89 -35.44
C GLU A 203 -35.29 7.85 -34.61
N LYS A 204 -36.20 6.94 -34.99
CA LYS A 204 -37.57 6.82 -34.43
C LYS A 204 -37.66 6.09 -33.08
N GLN A 205 -36.57 5.52 -32.57
CA GLN A 205 -36.52 4.88 -31.26
C GLN A 205 -35.35 5.43 -30.47
N LEU A 206 -35.66 6.44 -29.66
CA LEU A 206 -34.71 7.05 -28.76
C LEU A 206 -34.52 6.17 -27.52
N PRO A 207 -33.30 6.05 -26.98
CA PRO A 207 -33.05 5.26 -25.78
C PRO A 207 -33.67 5.91 -24.54
N GLU A 208 -34.52 5.16 -23.82
CA GLU A 208 -35.08 5.55 -22.51
C GLU A 208 -34.36 4.80 -21.38
N LEU A 209 -34.10 5.46 -20.24
CA LEU A 209 -33.65 4.79 -19.00
C LEU A 209 -34.80 4.04 -18.31
N SER A 210 -35.39 3.09 -19.03
CA SER A 210 -36.51 2.27 -18.55
C SER A 210 -36.16 1.36 -17.35
N GLN A 211 -34.86 1.19 -17.05
CA GLN A 211 -34.35 0.28 -16.03
C GLN A 211 -33.69 0.96 -14.83
N ILE A 212 -33.52 2.29 -14.84
CA ILE A 212 -32.93 3.04 -13.70
C ILE A 212 -33.99 3.93 -13.07
N ASN A 213 -34.19 3.72 -11.78
CA ASN A 213 -35.11 4.46 -10.94
C ASN A 213 -34.29 5.33 -9.98
N PHE A 214 -34.42 6.64 -10.07
CA PHE A 214 -33.82 7.55 -9.10
C PHE A 214 -34.72 7.58 -7.86
N ILE A 215 -34.17 7.22 -6.70
CA ILE A 215 -34.92 7.14 -5.45
C ILE A 215 -34.65 8.41 -4.65
N PHE A 216 -35.69 9.20 -4.44
CA PHE A 216 -35.70 10.38 -3.58
C PHE A 216 -36.50 10.09 -2.30
N GLN A 217 -36.37 10.95 -1.29
CA GLN A 217 -37.11 10.81 -0.02
C GLN A 217 -38.63 10.84 -0.21
N ASP A 218 -39.12 11.48 -1.27
CA ASP A 218 -40.53 11.63 -1.63
C ASP A 218 -41.02 10.61 -2.68
N GLY A 219 -40.15 9.70 -3.13
CA GLY A 219 -40.52 8.62 -4.03
C GLY A 219 -39.50 8.33 -5.13
N SER A 220 -39.81 7.33 -5.96
CA SER A 220 -38.99 6.97 -7.11
C SER A 220 -39.43 7.73 -8.36
N ARG A 221 -38.48 8.29 -9.09
CA ARG A 221 -38.69 8.98 -10.36
C ARG A 221 -37.86 8.31 -11.46
N GLN A 222 -38.44 8.23 -12.64
CA GLN A 222 -37.79 7.69 -13.83
C GLN A 222 -37.65 8.79 -14.87
N ILE A 223 -36.42 8.97 -15.39
CA ILE A 223 -36.17 9.90 -16.49
C ILE A 223 -36.43 9.14 -17.79
N LYS A 224 -37.49 9.54 -18.49
CA LYS A 224 -37.87 8.97 -19.79
C LYS A 224 -37.49 9.87 -20.97
N ASP A 225 -37.14 11.12 -20.70
CA ASP A 225 -36.69 12.04 -21.74
C ASP A 225 -35.34 11.57 -22.30
N PRO A 226 -35.25 11.26 -23.60
CA PRO A 226 -34.03 10.68 -24.16
C PRO A 226 -32.86 11.66 -24.23
N ILE A 227 -33.11 12.97 -24.37
CA ILE A 227 -32.06 14.00 -24.42
C ILE A 227 -31.42 14.14 -23.04
N LEU A 228 -32.24 14.27 -22.00
CA LEU A 228 -31.74 14.31 -20.63
C LEU A 228 -31.01 13.02 -20.28
N THR A 229 -31.56 11.87 -20.69
CA THR A 229 -30.92 10.55 -20.53
C THR A 229 -29.52 10.50 -21.14
N SER A 230 -29.36 10.95 -22.39
CA SER A 230 -28.05 10.97 -23.05
C SER A 230 -27.06 11.89 -22.35
N VAL A 231 -27.48 13.09 -21.91
CA VAL A 231 -26.61 14.02 -21.18
C VAL A 231 -26.09 13.39 -19.89
N PHE A 232 -26.96 12.73 -19.11
CA PHE A 232 -26.53 12.05 -17.89
C PHE A 232 -25.55 10.90 -18.16
N VAL A 233 -25.79 10.12 -19.22
CA VAL A 233 -24.89 9.01 -19.58
C VAL A 233 -23.54 9.53 -20.07
N ASP A 234 -23.52 10.60 -20.85
CA ASP A 234 -22.27 11.19 -21.35
C ASP A 234 -21.47 11.83 -20.22
N GLU A 235 -22.09 12.61 -19.33
CA GLU A 235 -21.43 13.13 -18.11
C GLU A 235 -20.90 12.01 -17.21
N PHE A 236 -21.65 10.90 -17.08
CA PHE A 236 -21.19 9.74 -16.31
C PHE A 236 -19.97 9.07 -16.96
N LYS A 237 -19.95 8.93 -18.29
CA LYS A 237 -18.78 8.43 -19.01
C LYS A 237 -17.60 9.37 -18.85
N ASP A 238 -17.78 10.67 -19.05
CA ASP A 238 -16.73 11.68 -18.91
C ASP A 238 -16.13 11.64 -17.50
N HIS A 239 -16.96 11.48 -16.47
CA HIS A 239 -16.48 11.27 -15.11
C HIS A 239 -15.61 10.01 -14.98
N LEU A 240 -16.07 8.86 -15.49
CA LEU A 240 -15.31 7.61 -15.45
C LEU A 240 -14.04 7.66 -16.31
N GLU A 241 -14.06 8.34 -17.45
CA GLU A 241 -12.89 8.56 -18.30
C GLU A 241 -11.87 9.50 -17.64
N ASN A 242 -12.26 10.26 -16.63
CA ASN A 242 -11.32 11.05 -15.83
C ASN A 242 -10.63 10.24 -14.72
N LEU A 243 -11.12 9.04 -14.38
CA LEU A 243 -10.54 8.13 -13.38
C LEU A 243 -9.25 7.42 -13.89
N PRO A 244 -8.50 6.69 -13.03
CA PRO A 244 -7.15 6.20 -13.35
C PRO A 244 -6.98 5.33 -14.60
N LEU A 245 -7.98 4.56 -15.04
CA LEU A 245 -7.91 3.71 -16.23
C LEU A 245 -8.23 4.47 -17.53
N LYS A 246 -8.81 5.68 -17.45
CA LYS A 246 -9.17 6.53 -18.59
C LYS A 246 -10.08 5.84 -19.64
N ASP A 247 -10.83 4.83 -19.22
CA ASP A 247 -11.74 4.04 -20.05
C ASP A 247 -12.94 3.69 -19.17
N TRP A 248 -14.12 4.24 -19.51
CA TRP A 248 -15.31 4.12 -18.68
C TRP A 248 -15.76 2.66 -18.50
N HIS A 249 -15.52 1.81 -19.51
CA HIS A 249 -15.91 0.41 -19.47
C HIS A 249 -15.00 -0.36 -18.52
N LEU A 250 -13.68 -0.13 -18.59
CA LEU A 250 -12.71 -0.74 -17.68
C LEU A 250 -12.88 -0.25 -16.23
N GLU A 251 -13.17 1.04 -16.01
CA GLU A 251 -13.50 1.53 -14.65
C GLU A 251 -14.77 0.90 -14.12
N LEU A 252 -15.81 0.79 -14.95
CA LEU A 252 -17.06 0.16 -14.55
C LEU A 252 -16.85 -1.32 -14.19
N GLU A 253 -16.07 -2.06 -14.97
CA GLU A 253 -15.70 -3.45 -14.66
C GLU A 253 -14.93 -3.53 -13.33
N ARG A 254 -14.03 -2.57 -13.07
CA ARG A 254 -13.29 -2.47 -11.81
C ARG A 254 -14.22 -2.28 -10.61
N TYR A 255 -15.33 -1.53 -10.73
CA TYR A 255 -16.35 -1.47 -9.67
C TYR A 255 -16.92 -2.85 -9.32
N GLY A 256 -17.04 -3.75 -10.30
CA GLY A 256 -17.44 -5.14 -10.08
C GLY A 256 -16.44 -5.93 -9.22
N ARG A 257 -15.21 -5.44 -9.12
CA ARG A 257 -14.11 -6.02 -8.33
C ARG A 257 -13.84 -5.27 -7.02
N ILE A 258 -14.49 -4.13 -6.76
CA ILE A 258 -14.28 -3.34 -5.52
C ILE A 258 -14.56 -4.18 -4.26
N TYR A 259 -15.54 -5.07 -4.35
CA TYR A 259 -15.90 -5.95 -3.24
C TYR A 259 -15.18 -7.30 -3.28
N ASP A 260 -14.21 -7.52 -4.17
CA ASP A 260 -13.45 -8.79 -4.17
C ASP A 260 -12.67 -8.95 -2.86
N GLU A 261 -12.04 -7.87 -2.37
CA GLU A 261 -11.40 -7.86 -1.04
C GLU A 261 -12.42 -8.04 0.09
N ASP A 262 -13.61 -7.46 -0.04
CA ASP A 262 -14.68 -7.63 0.95
C ASP A 262 -15.28 -9.04 0.93
N GLU A 263 -15.29 -9.71 -0.22
CA GLU A 263 -15.67 -11.12 -0.35
C GLU A 263 -14.66 -12.03 0.36
N GLU A 264 -13.35 -11.69 0.33
CA GLU A 264 -12.35 -12.37 1.16
C GLU A 264 -12.65 -12.18 2.65
N LYS A 265 -12.97 -10.95 3.09
CA LYS A 265 -13.31 -10.65 4.49
C LYS A 265 -14.48 -11.50 5.02
N LEU A 266 -15.43 -11.88 4.15
CA LEU A 266 -16.55 -12.74 4.56
C LEU A 266 -16.14 -14.14 5.01
N ASN A 267 -14.93 -14.60 4.63
CA ASN A 267 -14.38 -15.91 5.03
C ASN A 267 -13.48 -15.84 6.27
N PHE A 268 -13.30 -14.65 6.87
CA PHE A 268 -12.35 -14.44 7.97
C PHE A 268 -12.53 -15.43 9.13
N LYS A 269 -13.78 -15.74 9.51
CA LYS A 269 -14.08 -16.67 10.61
C LYS A 269 -13.63 -18.08 10.27
N GLU A 270 -13.87 -18.52 9.03
CA GLU A 270 -13.46 -19.82 8.54
C GLU A 270 -11.95 -19.92 8.38
N ASP A 271 -11.32 -18.89 7.82
CA ASP A 271 -9.88 -18.83 7.60
C ASP A 271 -9.11 -18.81 8.93
N LEU A 272 -9.57 -18.03 9.91
CA LEU A 272 -9.02 -18.05 11.27
C LEU A 272 -9.19 -19.42 11.94
N SER A 273 -10.35 -20.07 11.76
CA SER A 273 -10.57 -21.43 12.29
C SER A 273 -9.56 -22.42 11.70
N ILE A 274 -9.30 -22.35 10.39
CA ILE A 274 -8.32 -23.19 9.70
C ILE A 274 -6.90 -22.89 10.19
N ALA A 275 -6.54 -21.61 10.32
CA ALA A 275 -5.24 -21.19 10.86
C ALA A 275 -5.00 -21.72 12.27
N LEU A 276 -5.98 -21.58 13.17
CA LEU A 276 -5.91 -22.10 14.54
C LEU A 276 -5.81 -23.63 14.56
N TYR A 277 -6.58 -24.32 13.73
CA TYR A 277 -6.49 -25.78 13.61
C TYR A 277 -5.10 -26.24 13.15
N ASN A 278 -4.55 -25.59 12.13
CA ASN A 278 -3.21 -25.89 11.61
C ASN A 278 -2.13 -25.58 12.65
N PHE A 279 -2.22 -24.44 13.31
CA PHE A 279 -1.33 -24.07 14.40
C PHE A 279 -1.32 -25.14 15.50
N LEU A 280 -2.48 -25.54 16.03
CA LEU A 280 -2.57 -26.49 17.15
C LEU A 280 -2.13 -27.92 16.78
N THR A 281 -2.34 -28.34 15.53
CA THR A 281 -2.04 -29.72 15.09
C THR A 281 -0.63 -29.88 14.51
N GLN A 282 -0.13 -28.91 13.74
CA GLN A 282 1.15 -29.04 13.03
C GLN A 282 2.36 -28.64 13.89
N THR A 283 2.16 -27.85 14.95
CA THR A 283 3.21 -27.57 15.95
C THR A 283 3.47 -28.76 16.88
N GLY A 284 2.61 -29.78 16.84
CA GLY A 284 2.75 -31.00 17.62
C GLY A 284 2.13 -30.95 19.03
N PHE A 285 1.46 -29.83 19.41
CA PHE A 285 0.76 -29.71 20.70
C PHE A 285 -0.42 -30.66 20.80
N TYR A 286 -1.30 -30.60 19.80
CA TYR A 286 -2.45 -31.48 19.77
C TYR A 286 -2.16 -32.69 18.89
N LYS A 287 -1.79 -33.80 19.53
CA LYS A 287 -1.60 -35.08 18.84
C LYS A 287 -2.97 -35.70 18.51
N LEU A 288 -3.35 -35.64 17.23
CA LEU A 288 -4.58 -36.26 16.74
C LEU A 288 -4.55 -37.78 17.00
N LYS A 289 -5.52 -38.29 17.76
CA LYS A 289 -5.72 -39.72 18.01
C LYS A 289 -7.05 -40.14 17.38
N GLY A 290 -6.99 -40.76 16.20
CA GLY A 290 -8.15 -41.33 15.51
C GLY A 290 -9.02 -40.31 14.75
N SER A 291 -9.73 -39.43 15.45
CA SER A 291 -10.61 -38.44 14.80
C SER A 291 -9.80 -37.25 14.27
N PRO A 292 -10.02 -36.79 13.01
CA PRO A 292 -9.35 -35.61 12.48
C PRO A 292 -9.84 -34.31 13.13
N ARG A 293 -11.02 -34.30 13.78
CA ARG A 293 -11.62 -33.10 14.39
C ARG A 293 -12.24 -33.41 15.76
N PRO A 294 -11.43 -33.77 16.77
CA PRO A 294 -11.91 -34.14 18.11
C PRO A 294 -12.59 -32.96 18.80
N ASN A 295 -13.54 -33.23 19.71
CA ASN A 295 -14.33 -32.20 20.39
C ASN A 295 -13.44 -31.19 21.13
N ASP A 296 -12.45 -31.67 21.87
CA ASP A 296 -11.57 -30.82 22.69
C ASP A 296 -10.80 -29.82 21.84
N LEU A 297 -10.29 -30.25 20.66
CA LEU A 297 -9.62 -29.35 19.70
C LEU A 297 -10.57 -28.29 19.15
N MET A 298 -11.81 -28.66 18.83
CA MET A 298 -12.81 -27.69 18.34
C MET A 298 -13.22 -26.71 19.44
N HIS A 299 -13.24 -27.16 20.69
CA HIS A 299 -13.52 -26.30 21.83
C HIS A 299 -12.40 -25.29 22.07
N MET A 300 -11.13 -25.71 21.95
CA MET A 300 -10.00 -24.78 22.02
C MET A 300 -10.10 -23.65 20.97
N ILE A 301 -10.42 -24.00 19.73
CA ILE A 301 -10.63 -23.00 18.65
C ILE A 301 -11.80 -22.07 19.00
N GLU A 302 -12.91 -22.63 19.49
CA GLU A 302 -14.10 -21.86 19.88
C GLU A 302 -13.81 -20.88 21.03
N GLN A 303 -13.02 -21.28 22.02
CA GLN A 303 -12.61 -20.41 23.14
C GLN A 303 -11.70 -19.28 22.67
N ILE A 304 -10.68 -19.56 21.85
CA ILE A 304 -9.78 -18.53 21.30
C ILE A 304 -10.58 -17.49 20.50
N MET A 305 -11.48 -17.94 19.63
CA MET A 305 -12.35 -17.04 18.86
C MET A 305 -13.31 -16.24 19.75
N SER A 306 -13.81 -16.84 20.83
CA SER A 306 -14.68 -16.16 21.79
C SER A 306 -13.94 -15.07 22.57
N PHE A 307 -12.69 -15.32 22.99
CA PHE A 307 -11.83 -14.29 23.59
C PHE A 307 -11.56 -13.13 22.62
N ALA A 308 -11.51 -13.42 21.31
CA ALA A 308 -11.38 -12.41 20.26
C ALA A 308 -12.71 -11.72 19.89
N LEU A 309 -13.81 -11.98 20.61
CA LEU A 309 -15.17 -11.49 20.33
C LEU A 309 -15.73 -11.86 18.95
N ILE A 310 -15.25 -12.96 18.37
CA ILE A 310 -15.72 -13.43 17.08
C ILE A 310 -16.93 -14.34 17.30
N PRO A 311 -18.14 -13.96 16.84
CA PRO A 311 -19.34 -14.74 17.07
C PRO A 311 -19.33 -16.01 16.22
N ILE A 312 -19.52 -17.14 16.90
CA ILE A 312 -19.69 -18.47 16.31
C ILE A 312 -21.17 -18.84 16.47
N GLY A 313 -21.88 -18.93 15.34
CA GLY A 313 -23.31 -19.22 15.35
C GLY A 313 -24.16 -18.03 15.82
N LYS A 314 -25.37 -18.31 16.29
CA LYS A 314 -26.31 -17.29 16.79
C LYS A 314 -26.05 -16.93 18.26
N PRO A 315 -26.41 -15.71 18.71
CA PRO A 315 -26.35 -15.36 20.12
C PRO A 315 -27.11 -16.37 20.99
N GLY A 316 -26.50 -16.81 22.09
CA GLY A 316 -27.09 -17.75 23.05
C GLY A 316 -26.99 -19.24 22.67
N GLU A 317 -26.35 -19.60 21.56
CA GLU A 317 -26.12 -21.01 21.22
C GLU A 317 -25.14 -21.69 22.20
N ILE A 318 -25.46 -22.93 22.59
CA ILE A 318 -24.62 -23.75 23.47
C ILE A 318 -23.32 -24.18 22.78
N SER A 319 -22.24 -24.42 23.55
CA SER A 319 -20.91 -24.76 23.01
C SER A 319 -20.90 -25.98 22.08
N GLN A 320 -21.77 -26.97 22.30
CA GLN A 320 -21.89 -28.14 21.42
C GLN A 320 -22.32 -27.77 19.98
N VAL A 321 -23.19 -26.78 19.84
CA VAL A 321 -23.66 -26.28 18.54
C VAL A 321 -22.54 -25.45 17.88
N LYS A 322 -21.86 -24.59 18.65
CA LYS A 322 -20.70 -23.83 18.19
C LYS A 322 -19.56 -24.71 17.66
N ILE A 323 -19.25 -25.81 18.37
CA ILE A 323 -18.29 -26.82 17.93
C ILE A 323 -18.69 -27.42 16.57
N LYS A 324 -19.99 -27.61 16.30
CA LYS A 324 -20.48 -28.07 14.99
C LYS A 324 -20.28 -27.01 13.91
N HIS A 325 -20.44 -25.72 14.23
CA HIS A 325 -20.12 -24.62 13.32
C HIS A 325 -18.63 -24.59 12.96
N ILE A 326 -17.73 -24.66 13.93
CA ILE A 326 -16.27 -24.72 13.68
C ILE A 326 -15.91 -25.91 12.78
N ARG A 327 -16.49 -27.09 13.04
CA ARG A 327 -16.27 -28.26 12.15
C ARG A 327 -16.74 -28.02 10.72
N ASN A 328 -17.83 -27.28 10.53
CA ASN A 328 -18.32 -26.95 9.19
C ASN A 328 -17.40 -25.96 8.49
N TYR A 329 -16.88 -24.96 9.22
CA TYR A 329 -15.87 -24.02 8.72
C TYR A 329 -14.65 -24.77 8.19
N LEU A 330 -14.10 -25.71 8.99
CA LEU A 330 -12.95 -26.54 8.62
C LEU A 330 -13.23 -27.54 7.47
N LYS A 331 -14.49 -27.85 7.15
CA LYS A 331 -14.86 -28.83 6.11
C LYS A 331 -15.04 -28.22 4.74
N ARG A 332 -15.58 -26.99 4.69
CA ARG A 332 -16.08 -26.38 3.46
C ARG A 332 -15.05 -25.45 2.80
N ASN A 333 -14.09 -24.97 3.58
CA ASN A 333 -13.13 -23.98 3.12
C ASN A 333 -11.70 -24.55 3.18
N GLN A 334 -10.87 -24.08 2.26
CA GLN A 334 -9.44 -24.23 2.30
C GLN A 334 -8.84 -22.83 2.37
N LEU A 335 -7.87 -22.64 3.26
CA LEU A 335 -7.15 -21.39 3.36
C LEU A 335 -6.41 -21.18 2.04
N LYS A 336 -6.76 -20.12 1.31
CA LYS A 336 -6.08 -19.76 0.06
C LYS A 336 -4.78 -19.04 0.41
N GLU A 337 -3.67 -19.55 -0.09
CA GLU A 337 -2.39 -18.85 0.02
C GLU A 337 -2.43 -17.60 -0.87
N LYS A 338 -2.17 -16.43 -0.28
CA LYS A 338 -2.02 -15.21 -1.07
C LYS A 338 -0.75 -15.31 -1.88
N ILE A 339 -0.89 -14.91 -3.14
CA ILE A 339 0.22 -14.85 -4.07
C ILE A 339 1.16 -13.74 -3.61
N THR A 340 2.30 -14.11 -3.02
CA THR A 340 3.35 -13.15 -2.63
C THR A 340 4.32 -12.88 -3.78
N SER A 341 4.51 -13.88 -4.63
CA SER A 341 5.27 -13.77 -5.87
C SER A 341 4.83 -14.81 -6.88
N LEU A 342 4.99 -14.52 -8.17
CA LEU A 342 4.81 -15.49 -9.26
C LEU A 342 6.08 -15.56 -10.09
N LYS A 343 6.40 -16.76 -10.55
CA LYS A 343 7.36 -16.92 -11.63
C LYS A 343 6.77 -16.28 -12.89
N VAL A 344 7.53 -15.38 -13.50
CA VAL A 344 7.15 -14.72 -14.76
C VAL A 344 8.18 -15.09 -15.82
N ASP A 345 7.73 -15.73 -16.89
CA ASP A 345 8.57 -16.12 -18.02
C ASP A 345 8.77 -14.93 -18.94
N VAL A 346 9.90 -14.24 -18.78
CA VAL A 346 10.22 -12.98 -19.49
C VAL A 346 11.11 -13.27 -20.69
N ASN A 347 10.77 -12.71 -21.85
CA ASN A 347 11.65 -12.73 -23.01
C ASN A 347 12.74 -11.65 -22.90
N LYS A 348 13.80 -11.98 -22.12
CA LYS A 348 14.93 -11.07 -21.91
C LYS A 348 15.68 -10.71 -23.20
N GLU A 349 15.69 -11.59 -24.20
CA GLU A 349 16.37 -11.33 -25.47
C GLU A 349 15.80 -10.12 -26.20
N ILE A 350 14.48 -9.92 -26.13
CA ILE A 350 13.84 -8.71 -26.66
C ILE A 350 14.29 -7.49 -25.86
N LEU A 351 14.26 -7.57 -24.52
CA LEU A 351 14.64 -6.44 -23.67
C LEU A 351 16.09 -6.00 -23.84
N TYR A 352 17.04 -6.93 -24.00
CA TYR A 352 18.45 -6.62 -24.23
C TYR A 352 18.72 -5.85 -25.54
N LYS A 353 17.79 -5.83 -26.49
CA LYS A 353 17.92 -5.01 -27.71
C LYS A 353 17.79 -3.52 -27.42
N TYR A 354 17.08 -3.16 -26.35
CA TYR A 354 16.68 -1.77 -26.06
C TYR A 354 17.28 -1.24 -24.76
N PHE A 355 17.49 -2.10 -23.76
CA PHE A 355 17.95 -1.73 -22.43
C PHE A 355 19.34 -2.26 -22.13
N ASP A 356 20.07 -1.59 -21.23
CA ASP A 356 21.33 -2.07 -20.70
C ASP A 356 21.15 -3.45 -20.04
N LYS A 357 22.07 -4.37 -20.33
CA LYS A 357 22.04 -5.73 -19.80
C LYS A 357 22.08 -5.74 -18.27
N ASP A 358 22.89 -4.89 -17.66
CA ASP A 358 23.03 -4.82 -16.20
C ASP A 358 21.73 -4.32 -15.54
N PHE A 359 20.95 -3.49 -16.24
CA PHE A 359 19.62 -3.08 -15.79
C PHE A 359 18.60 -4.22 -15.86
N ILE A 360 18.53 -4.93 -17.00
CA ILE A 360 17.60 -6.07 -17.18
C ILE A 360 17.97 -7.26 -16.27
N ASP A 361 19.25 -7.44 -15.98
CA ASP A 361 19.71 -8.49 -15.08
C ASP A 361 19.71 -8.08 -13.61
N LEU A 362 19.21 -6.89 -13.26
CA LEU A 362 19.20 -6.40 -11.88
C LEU A 362 18.34 -7.24 -10.91
N PRO A 363 17.12 -7.68 -11.26
CA PRO A 363 16.31 -8.48 -10.34
C PRO A 363 16.90 -9.87 -10.13
N VAL A 364 17.09 -10.28 -8.88
CA VAL A 364 17.53 -11.63 -8.53
C VAL A 364 16.37 -12.61 -8.61
N GLY A 365 16.46 -13.57 -9.53
CA GLY A 365 15.50 -14.65 -9.68
C GLY A 365 14.35 -14.36 -10.65
N GLU A 366 13.57 -15.40 -10.93
CA GLU A 366 12.48 -15.38 -11.91
C GLU A 366 11.12 -14.97 -11.31
N ASN A 367 11.06 -14.91 -9.98
CA ASN A 367 9.84 -14.55 -9.25
C ASN A 367 9.68 -13.04 -9.17
N LYS A 368 8.49 -12.54 -9.52
CA LYS A 368 8.09 -11.14 -9.38
C LYS A 368 7.14 -10.99 -8.21
N LYS A 369 7.38 -9.97 -7.38
CA LYS A 369 6.58 -9.70 -6.17
C LYS A 369 5.17 -9.23 -6.54
N ALA A 370 4.20 -9.50 -5.68
CA ALA A 370 2.79 -9.16 -5.91
C ALA A 370 2.55 -7.67 -6.16
N ASN A 371 3.24 -6.77 -5.44
CA ASN A 371 3.14 -5.33 -5.66
C ASN A 371 3.60 -4.91 -7.08
N ILE A 372 4.66 -5.54 -7.59
CA ILE A 372 5.18 -5.30 -8.94
C ILE A 372 4.21 -5.82 -10.00
N LEU A 373 3.64 -7.02 -9.77
CA LEU A 373 2.61 -7.58 -10.63
C LEU A 373 1.34 -6.73 -10.64
N SER A 374 0.98 -6.12 -9.51
CA SER A 374 -0.15 -5.20 -9.41
C SER A 374 0.07 -3.93 -10.25
N ILE A 375 1.24 -3.30 -10.13
CA ILE A 375 1.61 -2.14 -10.96
C ILE A 375 1.60 -2.51 -12.44
N ALA A 376 2.24 -3.62 -12.80
CA ALA A 376 2.30 -4.09 -14.18
C ALA A 376 0.92 -4.43 -14.72
N GLY A 377 0.07 -5.09 -13.93
CA GLY A 377 -1.31 -5.41 -14.28
C GLY A 377 -2.13 -4.15 -14.55
N TYR A 378 -2.02 -3.13 -13.70
CA TYR A 378 -2.66 -1.83 -13.91
C TYR A 378 -2.23 -1.21 -15.25
N LEU A 379 -0.93 -1.16 -15.54
CA LEU A 379 -0.39 -0.62 -16.79
C LEU A 379 -0.87 -1.41 -18.02
N VAL A 380 -0.83 -2.73 -17.94
CA VAL A 380 -1.24 -3.65 -19.00
C VAL A 380 -2.72 -3.49 -19.33
N VAL A 381 -3.58 -3.37 -18.32
CA VAL A 381 -5.02 -3.15 -18.51
C VAL A 381 -5.28 -1.75 -19.07
N ARG A 382 -4.73 -0.70 -18.43
CA ARG A 382 -4.93 0.69 -18.83
C ARG A 382 -4.55 0.94 -20.30
N PHE A 383 -3.40 0.42 -20.72
CA PHE A 383 -2.85 0.67 -22.05
C PHE A 383 -3.05 -0.47 -23.05
N LYS A 384 -3.81 -1.51 -22.67
CA LYS A 384 -4.14 -2.68 -23.52
C LYS A 384 -2.88 -3.40 -24.03
N MET A 385 -1.87 -3.59 -23.16
CA MET A 385 -0.55 -4.15 -23.48
C MET A 385 -0.42 -5.63 -23.08
N HIS A 386 -1.47 -6.43 -23.25
CA HIS A 386 -1.53 -7.81 -22.75
C HIS A 386 -0.43 -8.72 -23.30
N GLU A 387 -0.01 -8.51 -24.55
CA GLU A 387 1.00 -9.35 -25.22
C GLU A 387 2.41 -9.18 -24.64
N MET A 388 2.68 -8.07 -23.95
CA MET A 388 3.97 -7.75 -23.34
C MET A 388 3.90 -7.66 -21.81
N ALA A 389 2.89 -8.28 -21.20
CA ALA A 389 2.64 -8.18 -19.76
C ALA A 389 3.84 -8.64 -18.92
N ASN A 390 4.53 -9.69 -19.36
CA ASN A 390 5.68 -10.25 -18.66
C ASN A 390 6.89 -9.30 -18.72
N GLU A 391 7.14 -8.72 -19.88
CA GLU A 391 8.20 -7.74 -20.12
C GLU A 391 7.96 -6.46 -19.33
N ILE A 392 6.72 -5.96 -19.31
CA ILE A 392 6.34 -4.79 -18.49
C ILE A 392 6.54 -5.09 -17.01
N ALA A 393 6.10 -6.25 -16.51
CA ALA A 393 6.35 -6.64 -15.12
C ALA A 393 7.85 -6.72 -14.79
N HIS A 394 8.67 -7.15 -15.75
CA HIS A 394 10.11 -7.16 -15.59
C HIS A 394 10.72 -5.76 -15.53
N ILE A 395 10.32 -4.87 -16.45
CA ILE A 395 10.78 -3.47 -16.50
C ILE A 395 10.41 -2.74 -15.20
N VAL A 396 9.19 -2.92 -14.69
CA VAL A 396 8.73 -2.33 -13.43
C VAL A 396 9.57 -2.84 -12.25
N GLN A 397 9.88 -4.15 -12.19
CA GLN A 397 10.78 -4.71 -11.18
C GLN A 397 12.18 -4.07 -11.26
N CYS A 398 12.76 -4.02 -12.47
CA CYS A 398 14.10 -3.45 -12.68
C CYS A 398 14.14 -1.99 -12.25
N LEU A 399 13.12 -1.21 -12.59
CA LEU A 399 13.01 0.19 -12.21
C LEU A 399 12.88 0.35 -10.70
N ASN A 400 12.00 -0.44 -10.05
CA ASN A 400 11.83 -0.40 -8.60
C ASN A 400 13.12 -0.77 -7.84
N ASP A 401 13.87 -1.77 -8.32
CA ASP A 401 15.14 -2.18 -7.73
C ASP A 401 16.25 -1.15 -8.02
N SER A 402 16.22 -0.50 -9.19
CA SER A 402 17.19 0.54 -9.57
C SER A 402 16.97 1.84 -8.81
N VAL A 403 15.71 2.22 -8.58
CA VAL A 403 15.29 3.40 -7.79
C VAL A 403 15.98 3.37 -6.43
N TRP A 404 15.97 2.24 -5.72
CA TRP A 404 16.64 2.16 -4.43
C TRP A 404 18.16 2.35 -4.50
N LEU A 405 18.80 1.92 -5.60
CA LEU A 405 20.26 1.98 -5.78
C LEU A 405 20.78 3.35 -6.23
N MET A 406 19.99 4.10 -7.00
CA MET A 406 20.43 5.33 -7.66
C MET A 406 19.91 6.60 -7.00
N MET A 407 18.92 6.47 -6.10
CA MET A 407 18.31 7.59 -5.39
C MET A 407 19.07 8.00 -4.13
N ASP A 408 18.70 9.16 -3.59
CA ASP A 408 19.11 9.66 -2.28
C ASP A 408 20.62 9.89 -2.16
N GLN A 409 21.36 10.07 -3.26
CA GLN A 409 22.83 10.20 -3.22
C GLN A 409 23.28 11.33 -2.26
N LEU A 410 22.50 12.41 -2.16
CA LEU A 410 22.75 13.50 -1.22
C LEU A 410 22.37 13.16 0.23
N SER A 411 21.22 12.52 0.46
CA SER A 411 20.63 12.29 1.79
C SER A 411 21.17 11.04 2.48
N SER A 412 21.29 9.91 1.77
CA SER A 412 21.87 8.66 2.26
C SER A 412 23.40 8.65 2.21
N GLY A 413 23.99 9.49 1.35
CA GLY A 413 25.42 9.53 1.06
C GLY A 413 25.84 8.45 0.06
N LEU A 414 27.04 8.60 -0.50
CA LEU A 414 27.63 7.57 -1.35
C LEU A 414 28.08 6.42 -0.44
N ILE A 415 27.37 5.29 -0.46
CA ILE A 415 27.62 4.14 0.43
C ILE A 415 29.12 3.74 0.40
N GLY A 416 29.78 3.87 1.56
CA GLY A 416 30.97 3.09 1.90
C GLY A 416 32.36 3.54 1.40
N ARG A 417 32.63 4.80 1.01
CA ARG A 417 34.01 5.24 0.67
C ARG A 417 34.38 6.67 1.08
N GLU A 418 35.68 6.86 1.35
CA GLU A 418 36.31 8.17 1.46
C GLU A 418 36.11 8.99 0.18
N TYR A 419 35.68 10.24 0.34
CA TYR A 419 35.21 11.09 -0.75
C TYR A 419 36.38 11.57 -1.63
N GLU A 420 36.65 10.86 -2.72
CA GLU A 420 37.61 11.31 -3.74
C GLU A 420 37.02 12.32 -4.76
N PHE A 421 35.83 12.88 -4.51
CA PHE A 421 35.17 13.85 -5.41
C PHE A 421 34.68 15.11 -4.66
N PRO A 422 35.57 16.11 -4.44
CA PRO A 422 35.26 17.33 -3.66
C PRO A 422 34.05 18.12 -4.18
N GLN A 423 33.86 18.19 -5.49
CA GLN A 423 32.77 18.95 -6.09
C GLN A 423 31.38 18.42 -5.69
N PHE A 424 31.27 17.11 -5.44
CA PHE A 424 30.03 16.53 -4.91
C PHE A 424 29.77 16.94 -3.47
N LEU A 425 30.81 17.06 -2.64
CA LEU A 425 30.66 17.56 -1.27
C LEU A 425 30.22 19.02 -1.25
N ASP A 426 30.79 19.84 -2.13
CA ASP A 426 30.40 21.25 -2.28
C ASP A 426 28.95 21.39 -2.71
N TYR A 427 28.53 20.60 -3.71
CA TYR A 427 27.14 20.55 -4.17
C TYR A 427 26.19 20.06 -3.07
N LYS A 428 26.55 18.98 -2.36
CA LYS A 428 25.77 18.46 -1.23
C LYS A 428 25.59 19.51 -0.14
N LEU A 429 26.68 20.21 0.23
CA LEU A 429 26.64 21.28 1.20
C LEU A 429 25.76 22.44 0.73
N PHE A 430 25.86 22.83 -0.54
CA PHE A 430 25.00 23.85 -1.13
C PHE A 430 23.52 23.49 -1.01
N VAL A 431 23.11 22.29 -1.44
CA VAL A 431 21.71 21.84 -1.35
C VAL A 431 21.23 21.79 0.11
N GLN A 432 22.06 21.29 1.02
CA GLN A 432 21.72 21.26 2.46
C GLN A 432 21.52 22.66 3.04
N LYS A 433 22.38 23.62 2.70
CA LYS A 433 22.26 25.02 3.14
C LYS A 433 21.01 25.69 2.57
N MET A 434 20.70 25.46 1.30
CA MET A 434 19.47 25.98 0.69
C MET A 434 18.21 25.43 1.38
N ARG A 435 18.19 24.13 1.69
CA ARG A 435 17.10 23.48 2.45
C ARG A 435 16.96 24.01 3.86
N ALA A 436 18.08 24.30 4.53
CA ALA A 436 18.10 24.91 5.86
C ALA A 436 17.68 26.40 5.86
N GLY A 437 17.37 26.97 4.69
CA GLY A 437 16.95 28.36 4.59
C GLY A 437 18.09 29.36 4.70
N GLN A 438 19.34 28.93 4.52
CA GLN A 438 20.49 29.82 4.58
C GLN A 438 20.41 30.90 3.49
N ARG A 439 20.75 32.14 3.85
CA ARG A 439 20.77 33.28 2.93
C ARG A 439 22.05 33.27 2.10
N ILE A 440 21.92 33.67 0.84
CA ILE A 440 23.02 33.93 -0.07
C ILE A 440 23.48 35.37 0.15
N ASP A 441 24.77 35.56 0.42
CA ASP A 441 25.35 36.89 0.65
C ASP A 441 25.69 37.60 -0.68
N SER A 442 26.08 36.83 -1.69
CA SER A 442 26.30 37.30 -3.06
C SER A 442 26.20 36.15 -4.05
N ALA A 443 25.84 36.45 -5.29
CA ALA A 443 25.83 35.49 -6.39
C ALA A 443 26.57 36.10 -7.59
N SER A 444 27.52 35.36 -8.14
CA SER A 444 28.25 35.78 -9.35
C SER A 444 28.01 34.82 -10.50
N PHE A 445 27.91 35.36 -11.70
CA PHE A 445 27.64 34.59 -12.91
C PHE A 445 28.38 35.18 -14.12
N LYS A 446 28.77 34.28 -15.01
CA LYS A 446 29.37 34.61 -16.30
C LYS A 446 28.32 34.39 -17.39
N ILE A 447 28.01 35.43 -18.14
CA ILE A 447 27.09 35.35 -19.30
C ILE A 447 27.94 35.21 -20.55
N GLU A 448 27.58 34.27 -21.42
CA GLU A 448 28.24 34.11 -22.71
C GLU A 448 28.12 35.41 -23.54
N GLY A 449 29.25 35.92 -24.04
CA GLY A 449 29.32 37.21 -24.74
C GLY A 449 29.55 38.43 -23.84
N VAL A 450 29.64 38.27 -22.51
CA VAL A 450 30.02 39.34 -21.57
C VAL A 450 31.42 39.05 -21.02
N GLU A 451 32.37 39.98 -21.19
CA GLU A 451 33.77 39.78 -20.79
C GLU A 451 33.96 39.70 -19.27
N ASN A 452 33.16 40.46 -18.52
CA ASN A 452 33.28 40.57 -17.07
C ASN A 452 32.26 39.70 -16.33
N GLU A 453 32.69 39.12 -15.22
CA GLU A 453 31.80 38.43 -14.28
C GLU A 453 30.83 39.45 -13.66
N LEU A 454 29.54 39.12 -13.68
CA LEU A 454 28.50 39.94 -13.08
C LEU A 454 28.26 39.43 -11.65
N SER A 455 28.13 40.35 -10.70
CA SER A 455 27.87 40.01 -9.29
C SER A 455 26.63 40.73 -8.80
N ILE A 456 25.75 39.98 -8.13
CA ILE A 456 24.57 40.47 -7.43
C ILE A 456 24.83 40.38 -5.94
N THR A 457 24.78 41.53 -5.28
CA THR A 457 24.81 41.67 -3.81
C THR A 457 23.50 42.24 -3.27
N ASN A 458 22.61 42.70 -4.15
CA ASN A 458 21.32 43.28 -3.77
C ASN A 458 20.39 42.22 -3.18
N ARG A 459 19.77 42.56 -2.03
CA ARG A 459 18.99 41.59 -1.25
C ARG A 459 17.75 41.05 -1.96
N PHE A 460 17.03 41.89 -2.71
CA PHE A 460 15.77 41.46 -3.35
C PHE A 460 16.00 40.45 -4.49
N PRO A 461 16.91 40.67 -5.45
CA PRO A 461 17.27 39.64 -6.43
C PRO A 461 17.78 38.34 -5.79
N LEU A 462 18.62 38.43 -4.77
CA LEU A 462 19.11 37.24 -4.06
C LEU A 462 17.98 36.46 -3.38
N TYR A 463 17.01 37.16 -2.79
CA TYR A 463 15.82 36.52 -2.21
C TYR A 463 14.97 35.78 -3.26
N ILE A 464 14.81 36.35 -4.46
CA ILE A 464 14.10 35.67 -5.56
C ILE A 464 14.85 34.40 -5.97
N ILE A 465 16.17 34.48 -6.14
CA ILE A 465 17.02 33.33 -6.48
C ILE A 465 16.91 32.26 -5.40
N GLU A 466 17.00 32.63 -4.13
CA GLU A 466 16.86 31.70 -3.00
C GLU A 466 15.52 30.97 -3.01
N ASN A 467 14.42 31.67 -3.25
CA ASN A 467 13.09 31.07 -3.31
C ASN A 467 12.95 30.12 -4.50
N ALA A 468 13.39 30.55 -5.70
CA ALA A 468 13.36 29.71 -6.90
C ALA A 468 14.17 28.43 -6.71
N LEU A 469 15.38 28.53 -6.12
CA LEU A 469 16.21 27.38 -5.81
C LEU A 469 15.56 26.44 -4.79
N LYS A 470 14.94 26.98 -3.73
CA LYS A 470 14.24 26.17 -2.72
C LYS A 470 13.05 25.42 -3.33
N GLU A 471 12.24 26.11 -4.11
CA GLU A 471 11.09 25.53 -4.81
C GLU A 471 11.54 24.42 -5.75
N TYR A 472 12.56 24.69 -6.57
CA TYR A 472 13.10 23.71 -7.50
C TYR A 472 13.71 22.48 -6.78
N ILE A 473 14.53 22.68 -5.74
CA ILE A 473 15.11 21.59 -4.93
C ILE A 473 14.02 20.76 -4.24
N HIS A 474 12.89 21.37 -3.88
CA HIS A 474 11.77 20.68 -3.25
C HIS A 474 10.96 19.85 -4.24
N ASN A 475 10.68 20.42 -5.41
CA ASN A 475 9.79 19.84 -6.41
C ASN A 475 10.46 18.88 -7.39
N HIS A 476 11.79 18.98 -7.59
CA HIS A 476 12.55 18.20 -8.57
C HIS A 476 13.66 17.36 -7.92
N LYS A 477 13.30 16.58 -6.90
CA LYS A 477 14.28 15.72 -6.20
C LYS A 477 14.93 14.72 -7.14
N GLU A 478 14.22 14.26 -8.15
CA GLU A 478 14.73 13.39 -9.19
C GLU A 478 15.85 14.01 -10.02
N GLU A 479 15.90 15.33 -10.13
CA GLU A 479 16.97 16.02 -10.84
C GLU A 479 18.11 16.44 -9.90
N VAL A 480 17.79 16.64 -8.62
CA VAL A 480 18.68 17.25 -7.61
C VAL A 480 19.33 16.22 -6.69
N GLU A 481 18.81 14.99 -6.57
CA GLU A 481 19.31 13.95 -5.65
C GLU A 481 19.63 12.61 -6.33
N ASN A 482 19.02 12.33 -7.48
CA ASN A 482 19.09 11.01 -8.10
C ASN A 482 20.07 10.98 -9.27
N ASP A 483 20.92 9.96 -9.29
CA ASP A 483 21.88 9.69 -10.38
C ASP A 483 22.72 10.91 -10.83
N ILE A 484 23.11 11.76 -9.88
CA ILE A 484 23.91 12.94 -10.15
C ILE A 484 25.37 12.57 -10.37
N VAL A 485 25.84 11.54 -9.66
CA VAL A 485 27.16 10.95 -9.83
C VAL A 485 27.01 9.55 -10.39
N LYS A 486 27.81 9.25 -11.42
CA LYS A 486 27.71 7.99 -12.16
C LYS A 486 27.79 6.76 -11.28
N GLY A 487 26.69 6.04 -11.16
CA GLY A 487 26.66 4.69 -10.65
C GLY A 487 27.18 3.68 -11.65
N LYS A 488 27.99 2.72 -11.22
CA LYS A 488 28.20 1.47 -11.93
C LYS A 488 27.69 0.34 -11.05
N ILE A 489 26.62 -0.29 -11.50
CA ILE A 489 26.16 -1.56 -10.94
C ILE A 489 27.22 -2.60 -11.32
N THR A 490 27.93 -3.14 -10.33
CA THR A 490 28.91 -4.21 -10.54
C THR A 490 28.36 -5.49 -9.92
N ARG A 491 28.14 -6.50 -10.73
CA ARG A 491 27.78 -7.82 -10.24
C ARG A 491 29.01 -8.53 -9.70
N THR A 492 29.00 -8.89 -8.41
CA THR A 492 30.04 -9.75 -7.84
C THR A 492 29.72 -11.18 -8.25
N LEU A 493 30.53 -11.76 -9.15
CA LEU A 493 30.28 -13.06 -9.79
C LEU A 493 30.05 -14.23 -8.81
N ASN A 494 30.51 -14.12 -7.56
CA ASN A 494 30.51 -15.21 -6.58
C ASN A 494 29.40 -15.14 -5.52
N GLU A 495 28.65 -14.04 -5.41
CA GLU A 495 27.77 -13.82 -4.24
C GLU A 495 26.29 -13.57 -4.57
N ASN A 496 25.89 -13.55 -5.84
CA ASN A 496 24.57 -13.04 -6.25
C ASN A 496 24.24 -11.67 -5.60
N SER A 497 25.28 -10.88 -5.33
CA SER A 497 25.19 -9.54 -4.75
C SER A 497 25.54 -8.50 -5.82
N TYR A 498 24.82 -7.38 -5.79
CA TYR A 498 25.15 -6.20 -6.60
C TYR A 498 25.92 -5.23 -5.71
N GLY A 499 27.10 -4.81 -6.18
CA GLY A 499 27.80 -3.65 -5.66
C GLY A 499 27.44 -2.42 -6.48
N PHE A 500 27.44 -1.25 -5.84
CA PHE A 500 27.29 0.03 -6.52
C PHE A 500 28.58 0.83 -6.36
N GLY A 501 29.23 1.16 -7.48
CA GLY A 501 30.39 2.06 -7.51
C GLY A 501 29.99 3.44 -7.99
N TYR A 502 30.55 4.50 -7.43
CA TYR A 502 30.34 5.87 -7.92
C TYR A 502 31.55 6.36 -8.73
N GLY A 503 31.28 7.10 -9.79
CA GLY A 503 32.28 7.78 -10.61
C GLY A 503 32.88 9.00 -9.93
N LYS A 504 33.91 9.58 -10.55
CA LYS A 504 34.62 10.78 -10.06
C LYS A 504 34.17 12.08 -10.76
N ARG A 505 32.96 12.10 -11.31
CA ARG A 505 32.37 13.26 -11.98
C ARG A 505 30.85 13.24 -11.89
N PHE A 506 30.25 14.42 -12.07
CA PHE A 506 28.82 14.56 -12.31
C PHE A 506 28.42 13.97 -13.66
N HIS A 507 27.21 13.43 -13.73
CA HIS A 507 26.54 13.08 -14.97
C HIS A 507 26.17 14.36 -15.74
N LEU A 508 26.44 14.37 -17.04
CA LEU A 508 25.77 15.33 -17.93
C LEU A 508 24.28 14.98 -17.99
N PRO A 509 23.37 15.95 -18.21
CA PRO A 509 21.93 15.70 -18.23
C PRO A 509 21.52 14.52 -19.13
N GLU A 510 22.09 14.44 -20.33
CA GLU A 510 21.82 13.40 -21.33
C GLU A 510 22.35 12.02 -20.93
N GLU A 511 23.33 11.95 -20.03
CA GLU A 511 23.92 10.70 -19.56
C GLU A 511 23.18 10.10 -18.37
N ARG A 512 22.21 10.82 -17.79
CA ARG A 512 21.45 10.38 -16.62
C ARG A 512 20.64 9.14 -16.96
N PHE A 513 20.55 8.22 -16.00
CA PHE A 513 19.79 6.98 -16.10
C PHE A 513 18.38 7.22 -16.61
N VAL A 514 17.66 8.21 -16.08
CA VAL A 514 16.25 8.45 -16.45
C VAL A 514 16.11 8.85 -17.92
N VAL A 515 17.05 9.65 -18.45
CA VAL A 515 17.06 10.05 -19.86
C VAL A 515 17.30 8.83 -20.75
N GLN A 516 18.30 8.00 -20.40
CA GLN A 516 18.59 6.77 -21.13
C GLN A 516 17.44 5.77 -21.05
N PHE A 517 16.83 5.60 -19.88
CA PHE A 517 15.67 4.76 -19.66
C PHE A 517 14.48 5.20 -20.51
N VAL A 518 14.16 6.51 -20.52
CA VAL A 518 13.07 7.06 -21.33
C VAL A 518 13.30 6.78 -22.81
N LYS A 519 14.51 7.01 -23.33
CA LYS A 519 14.86 6.71 -24.72
C LYS A 519 14.74 5.22 -25.04
N SER A 520 15.31 4.35 -24.21
CA SER A 520 15.23 2.90 -24.36
C SER A 520 13.80 2.40 -24.34
N PHE A 521 13.00 2.88 -23.39
CA PHE A 521 11.62 2.43 -23.23
C PHE A 521 10.71 2.97 -24.33
N TYR A 522 10.90 4.22 -24.77
CA TYR A 522 10.21 4.76 -25.93
C TYR A 522 10.49 3.91 -27.19
N ASN A 523 11.76 3.58 -27.43
CA ASN A 523 12.15 2.75 -28.57
C ASN A 523 11.56 1.33 -28.47
N TYR A 524 11.58 0.73 -27.29
CA TYR A 524 10.94 -0.57 -27.05
C TYR A 524 9.44 -0.51 -27.37
N LEU A 525 8.71 0.47 -26.84
CA LEU A 525 7.27 0.63 -27.08
C LEU A 525 6.95 0.90 -28.55
N LEU A 526 7.76 1.71 -29.24
CA LEU A 526 7.56 2.00 -30.66
C LEU A 526 7.67 0.75 -31.54
N HIS A 527 8.59 -0.17 -31.20
CA HIS A 527 8.84 -1.37 -32.00
C HIS A 527 7.92 -2.53 -31.64
N GLU A 528 7.73 -2.78 -30.34
CA GLU A 528 6.96 -3.92 -29.84
C GLU A 528 5.46 -3.60 -29.68
N LEU A 529 5.08 -2.31 -29.67
CA LEU A 529 3.70 -1.83 -29.70
C LEU A 529 3.51 -0.77 -30.79
N PRO A 530 3.68 -1.11 -32.08
CA PRO A 530 3.63 -0.15 -33.17
C PRO A 530 2.27 0.55 -33.23
N PRO A 531 2.23 1.85 -33.55
CA PRO A 531 0.98 2.59 -33.54
C PRO A 531 0.09 2.13 -34.70
N PRO A 532 -1.25 2.08 -34.53
CA PRO A 532 -2.15 1.79 -35.62
C PRO A 532 -1.98 2.82 -36.76
N PRO A 533 -2.23 2.42 -38.03
CA PRO A 533 -2.00 3.29 -39.19
C PRO A 533 -2.75 4.64 -39.18
N LYS A 534 -3.75 4.81 -38.31
CA LYS A 534 -4.60 6.01 -38.19
C LYS A 534 -4.37 6.80 -36.91
N GLU A 535 -3.38 6.45 -36.09
CA GLU A 535 -3.11 7.16 -34.84
C GLU A 535 -2.35 8.47 -35.09
N TYR A 536 -2.91 9.59 -34.64
CA TYR A 536 -2.42 10.94 -34.96
C TYR A 536 -1.25 11.40 -34.06
N ARG A 537 -1.18 10.93 -32.81
CA ARG A 537 -0.14 11.32 -31.83
C ARG A 537 0.39 10.11 -31.03
N PRO A 538 1.06 9.16 -31.68
CA PRO A 538 1.57 7.97 -31.01
C PRO A 538 2.67 8.29 -29.97
N SER A 539 3.43 9.38 -30.18
CA SER A 539 4.43 9.84 -29.21
C SER A 539 3.82 10.19 -27.85
N GLU A 540 2.69 10.89 -27.84
CA GLU A 540 1.98 11.25 -26.60
C GLU A 540 1.59 10.00 -25.82
N LYS A 541 1.03 8.99 -26.50
CA LYS A 541 0.70 7.70 -25.89
C LYS A 541 1.91 7.06 -25.21
N TYR A 542 3.05 6.99 -25.89
CA TYR A 542 4.26 6.38 -25.31
C TYR A 542 4.83 7.20 -24.15
N TYR A 543 4.82 8.54 -24.23
CA TYR A 543 5.24 9.38 -23.11
C TYR A 543 4.32 9.20 -21.90
N THR A 544 3.01 9.08 -22.11
CA THR A 544 2.06 8.75 -21.04
C THR A 544 2.35 7.40 -20.41
N ILE A 545 2.61 6.35 -21.20
CA ILE A 545 2.96 5.03 -20.65
C ILE A 545 4.21 5.14 -19.75
N ILE A 546 5.26 5.78 -20.23
CA ILE A 546 6.53 5.93 -19.50
C ILE A 546 6.34 6.76 -18.22
N ALA A 547 5.62 7.88 -18.31
CA ALA A 547 5.33 8.74 -17.16
C ALA A 547 4.54 8.00 -16.07
N VAL A 548 3.52 7.23 -16.45
CA VAL A 548 2.72 6.46 -15.51
C VAL A 548 3.55 5.35 -14.87
N VAL A 549 4.43 4.68 -15.63
CA VAL A 549 5.37 3.68 -15.06
C VAL A 549 6.24 4.34 -13.98
N LEU A 550 6.85 5.48 -14.27
CA LEU A 550 7.71 6.21 -13.34
C LEU A 550 6.95 6.67 -12.07
N LEU A 551 5.70 7.13 -12.23
CA LEU A 551 4.83 7.50 -11.10
C LEU A 551 4.51 6.29 -10.21
N GLN A 552 4.13 5.16 -10.80
CA GLN A 552 3.74 3.96 -10.06
C GLN A 552 4.93 3.28 -9.36
N THR A 553 6.16 3.45 -9.88
CA THR A 553 7.39 2.99 -9.20
C THR A 553 7.97 4.02 -8.24
N HIS A 554 7.23 5.08 -7.91
CA HIS A 554 7.66 6.15 -7.01
C HIS A 554 9.01 6.80 -7.41
N PHE A 555 9.27 6.91 -8.71
CA PHE A 555 10.48 7.57 -9.21
C PHE A 555 10.47 9.08 -8.89
N PHE A 556 9.31 9.71 -9.00
CA PHE A 556 9.08 11.09 -8.57
C PHE A 556 8.77 11.11 -7.07
N ARG A 557 9.79 11.16 -6.21
CA ARG A 557 9.61 11.25 -4.75
C ARG A 557 9.24 12.67 -4.34
N GLY A 558 8.08 12.88 -3.74
CA GLY A 558 7.65 14.20 -3.26
C GLY A 558 6.14 14.38 -3.27
N ASN A 559 5.68 15.61 -3.51
CA ASN A 559 4.27 15.90 -3.77
C ASN A 559 3.80 15.05 -4.96
N PRO A 560 2.55 14.59 -4.96
CA PRO A 560 2.01 13.83 -6.08
C PRO A 560 2.11 14.66 -7.37
N THR A 561 3.06 14.31 -8.23
CA THR A 561 3.18 14.93 -9.55
C THR A 561 1.97 14.52 -10.37
N GLU A 562 1.18 15.50 -10.81
CA GLU A 562 0.08 15.25 -11.73
C GLU A 562 0.61 14.57 -13.00
N GLU A 563 -0.17 13.64 -13.55
CA GLU A 563 0.23 12.86 -14.71
C GLU A 563 0.65 13.74 -15.89
N ALA A 564 -0.04 14.85 -16.12
CA ALA A 564 0.29 15.80 -17.17
C ALA A 564 1.70 16.40 -17.00
N ASN A 565 2.08 16.76 -15.78
CA ASN A 565 3.42 17.30 -15.49
C ASN A 565 4.50 16.22 -15.69
N ALA A 566 4.22 14.98 -15.26
CA ALA A 566 5.13 13.86 -15.48
C ALA A 566 5.32 13.57 -16.99
N VAL A 567 4.27 13.70 -17.79
CA VAL A 567 4.33 13.55 -19.26
C VAL A 567 5.21 14.62 -19.89
N GLU A 568 5.04 15.90 -19.53
CA GLU A 568 5.88 16.98 -20.03
C GLU A 568 7.35 16.82 -19.62
N GLN A 569 7.59 16.32 -18.41
CA GLN A 569 8.93 15.99 -17.95
C GLN A 569 9.57 14.87 -18.78
N VAL A 570 8.83 13.78 -19.04
CA VAL A 570 9.29 12.67 -19.89
C VAL A 570 9.59 13.14 -21.32
N LYS A 571 8.77 14.04 -21.88
CA LYS A 571 9.04 14.66 -23.19
C LYS A 571 10.37 15.40 -23.19
N THR A 572 10.61 16.20 -22.15
CA THR A 572 11.84 16.96 -21.99
C THR A 572 13.05 16.03 -21.93
N TRP A 573 12.99 14.97 -21.12
CA TRP A 573 14.06 13.97 -21.03
C TRP A 573 14.28 13.17 -22.30
N HIS A 574 13.25 12.93 -23.12
CA HIS A 574 13.42 12.23 -24.39
C HIS A 574 14.18 13.09 -25.44
N ILE A 575 14.04 14.42 -25.37
CA ILE A 575 14.64 15.38 -26.31
C ILE A 575 16.12 15.65 -25.99
N LEU A 576 16.49 15.71 -24.71
CA LEU A 576 17.90 15.68 -24.25
C LEU A 576 18.56 14.42 -24.77
#